data_AF-A0A0F9AAS6-F1
#
_entry.id   AF-A0A0F9AAS6-F1
#
_cell.length_a   1.000
_cell.length_b   1.000
_cell.length_c   1.000
_cell.angle_alpha   90.00
_cell.angle_beta   90.00
_cell.angle_gamma   90.00
#
_symmetry.space_group_name_H-M   'P 1'
#
loop_
_entity.id
_entity.type
_entity.pdbx_description
1 polymer ?
#
loop_
_entity_poly.entity_id
_entity_poly.type
_entity_poly.pdbx_seq_one_letter_code
_entity_poly.pdbx_strand_id
1 'polypeptide(L)'
;NFIFLVLGENQLTALPESIGNLKSLQELDLKYNQLTALPGSMWQLKNLESIDLDGNNWEGEWKEISEKDISAIREFCRHRVTN
;
A
#
# COMPACT_ATOMS: atom_id res chain seq x y z
N ASN A 1 -8.40 -17.16 -10.33
CA ASN A 1 -7.22 -16.62 -11.01
C ASN A 1 -6.65 -15.57 -10.07
N PHE A 2 -5.52 -15.85 -9.43
CA PHE A 2 -4.95 -14.90 -8.47
C PHE A 2 -4.13 -13.84 -9.19
N ILE A 3 -4.32 -12.56 -8.84
CA ILE A 3 -3.60 -11.43 -9.46
C ILE A 3 -2.63 -10.84 -8.44
N PHE A 4 -1.35 -10.91 -8.77
CA PHE A 4 -0.24 -10.46 -7.94
C PHE A 4 0.51 -9.35 -8.69
N LEU A 5 0.99 -8.34 -7.96
CA LEU A 5 1.90 -7.30 -8.46
C LEU A 5 3.15 -7.29 -7.58
N VAL A 6 4.29 -7.62 -8.17
CA VAL A 6 5.58 -7.70 -7.48
C VAL A 6 6.43 -6.51 -7.87
N LEU A 7 6.69 -5.63 -6.90
CA LEU A 7 7.51 -4.42 -7.03
C LEU A 7 8.61 -4.35 -5.97
N GLY A 8 8.84 -5.43 -5.23
CA GLY A 8 9.87 -5.51 -4.21
C GLY A 8 11.29 -5.33 -4.76
N GLU A 9 12.23 -4.99 -3.88
CA GLU A 9 13.66 -4.83 -4.20
C GLU A 9 13.93 -3.79 -5.31
N ASN A 10 13.25 -2.66 -5.22
CA ASN A 10 13.41 -1.53 -6.13
C ASN A 10 13.81 -0.26 -5.36
N GLN A 11 13.82 0.88 -6.07
CA GLN A 11 14.13 2.20 -5.50
C GLN A 11 12.90 3.12 -5.54
N LEU A 12 11.69 2.55 -5.41
CA LEU A 12 10.47 3.34 -5.44
C LEU A 12 10.43 4.26 -4.22
N THR A 13 10.30 5.56 -4.47
CA THR A 13 10.14 6.58 -3.42
C THR A 13 8.68 6.96 -3.20
N ALA A 14 7.80 6.66 -4.16
CA ALA A 14 6.35 6.82 -4.06
C ALA A 14 5.61 5.84 -4.98
N LEU A 15 4.34 5.61 -4.70
CA LEU A 15 3.40 4.98 -5.63
C LEU A 15 2.39 6.02 -6.15
N PRO A 16 1.95 5.90 -7.42
CA PRO A 16 0.96 6.81 -7.96
C PRO A 16 -0.44 6.53 -7.40
N GLU A 17 -1.28 7.56 -7.31
CA GLU A 17 -2.71 7.40 -6.95
C GLU A 17 -3.48 6.48 -7.90
N SER A 18 -2.98 6.23 -9.10
CA SER A 18 -3.58 5.28 -10.03
C SER A 18 -3.48 3.82 -9.57
N ILE A 19 -2.67 3.50 -8.55
CA ILE A 19 -2.61 2.14 -7.99
C ILE A 19 -4.00 1.67 -7.54
N GLY A 20 -4.83 2.58 -7.02
CA GLY A 20 -6.19 2.27 -6.60
C GLY A 20 -7.10 1.73 -7.71
N ASN A 21 -6.75 1.90 -8.98
CA ASN A 21 -7.51 1.37 -10.11
C ASN A 21 -7.39 -0.15 -10.28
N LEU A 22 -6.40 -0.79 -9.63
CA LEU A 22 -6.18 -2.22 -9.69
C LEU A 22 -7.18 -2.99 -8.79
N LYS A 23 -8.48 -2.86 -9.06
CA LYS A 23 -9.55 -3.39 -8.19
C LYS A 23 -9.49 -4.90 -7.99
N SER A 24 -8.94 -5.64 -8.95
CA SER A 24 -8.82 -7.10 -8.90
C SER A 24 -7.50 -7.59 -8.31
N LEU A 25 -6.59 -6.69 -7.90
CA LEU A 25 -5.33 -7.06 -7.29
C LEU A 25 -5.57 -7.74 -5.94
N GLN A 26 -4.93 -8.88 -5.72
CA GLN A 26 -5.06 -9.68 -4.50
C GLN A 26 -3.80 -9.66 -3.65
N GLU A 27 -2.62 -9.57 -4.27
CA GLU A 27 -1.36 -9.42 -3.51
C GLU A 27 -0.47 -8.33 -4.12
N LEU A 28 0.19 -7.57 -3.25
CA LEU A 28 1.08 -6.48 -3.61
C LEU A 28 2.38 -6.57 -2.79
N ASP A 29 3.49 -6.89 -3.45
CA ASP A 29 4.82 -6.88 -2.83
C ASP A 29 5.50 -5.53 -3.11
N LEU A 30 5.81 -4.78 -2.05
CA LEU A 30 6.54 -3.51 -2.07
C LEU A 30 7.78 -3.54 -1.18
N LYS A 31 8.22 -4.72 -0.73
CA LYS A 31 9.34 -4.84 0.21
C LYS A 31 10.63 -4.23 -0.35
N TYR A 32 11.53 -3.79 0.52
CA TYR A 32 12.84 -3.26 0.17
C TYR A 32 12.78 -2.17 -0.91
N ASN A 33 12.02 -1.12 -0.63
CA ASN A 33 11.93 0.10 -1.42
C ASN A 33 12.29 1.32 -0.55
N GLN A 34 12.02 2.54 -1.02
CA GLN A 34 12.30 3.79 -0.31
C GLN A 34 11.03 4.59 -0.03
N LEU A 35 9.89 3.89 0.08
CA LEU A 35 8.59 4.53 0.32
C LEU A 35 8.56 5.13 1.72
N THR A 36 8.03 6.34 1.83
CA THR A 36 7.77 7.01 3.12
C THR A 36 6.30 6.99 3.51
N ALA A 37 5.42 6.78 2.52
CA ALA A 37 3.96 6.70 2.64
C ALA A 37 3.37 5.92 1.45
N LEU A 38 2.14 5.41 1.60
CA LEU A 38 1.33 4.91 0.48
C LEU A 38 0.27 5.95 0.07
N PRO A 39 -0.19 5.94 -1.20
CA PRO A 39 -1.19 6.90 -1.69
C PRO A 39 -2.55 6.74 -1.01
N GLY A 40 -3.36 7.81 -1.04
CA GLY A 40 -4.70 7.80 -0.44
C GLY A 40 -5.62 6.77 -1.10
N SER A 41 -5.46 6.51 -2.39
CA SER A 41 -6.24 5.53 -3.16
C SER A 41 -6.10 4.06 -2.73
N MET A 42 -5.22 3.71 -1.77
CA MET A 42 -5.14 2.36 -1.21
C MET A 42 -6.49 1.86 -0.67
N TRP A 43 -7.35 2.77 -0.18
CA TRP A 43 -8.70 2.40 0.27
C TRP A 43 -9.55 1.74 -0.82
N GLN A 44 -9.22 1.96 -2.10
CA GLN A 44 -10.01 1.47 -3.22
C GLN A 44 -9.61 0.07 -3.70
N LEU A 45 -8.48 -0.47 -3.25
CA LEU A 45 -8.01 -1.82 -3.59
C LEU A 45 -8.83 -2.86 -2.81
N LYS A 46 -10.10 -3.07 -3.14
CA LYS A 46 -11.04 -3.87 -2.33
C LYS A 46 -10.77 -5.36 -2.28
N ASN A 47 -10.07 -5.91 -3.27
CA ASN A 47 -9.74 -7.34 -3.32
C ASN A 47 -8.31 -7.65 -2.83
N LEU A 48 -7.52 -6.65 -2.42
CA LEU A 48 -6.17 -6.88 -1.90
C LEU A 48 -6.20 -7.65 -0.56
N GLU A 49 -5.73 -8.87 -0.55
CA GLU A 49 -5.73 -9.75 0.62
C GLU A 49 -4.41 -9.65 1.38
N SER A 50 -3.29 -9.45 0.66
CA SER A 50 -1.95 -9.37 1.24
C SER A 50 -1.16 -8.19 0.69
N ILE A 51 -0.35 -7.57 1.55
CA ILE A 51 0.61 -6.54 1.17
C ILE A 51 1.89 -6.73 1.99
N ASP A 52 3.04 -6.71 1.33
CA ASP A 52 4.36 -6.74 1.98
C ASP A 52 5.01 -5.36 1.87
N LEU A 53 5.35 -4.77 3.02
CA LEU A 53 5.82 -3.40 3.18
C LEU A 53 7.22 -3.33 3.83
N ASP A 54 7.83 -4.48 4.12
CA ASP A 54 9.06 -4.55 4.90
C ASP A 54 10.22 -3.81 4.21
N GLY A 55 11.13 -3.22 4.99
CA GLY A 55 12.33 -2.60 4.44
C GLY A 55 12.08 -1.33 3.61
N ASN A 56 11.05 -0.55 3.96
CA ASN A 56 10.82 0.80 3.45
C ASN A 56 11.19 1.87 4.49
N ASN A 57 11.17 3.14 4.09
CA ASN A 57 11.56 4.28 4.93
C ASN A 57 10.33 4.99 5.53
N TRP A 58 9.44 4.25 6.19
CA TRP A 58 8.17 4.79 6.68
C TRP A 58 8.35 6.01 7.61
N GLU A 59 7.57 7.05 7.38
CA GLU A 59 7.62 8.31 8.14
C GLU A 59 6.28 8.68 8.79
N GLY A 60 6.33 9.45 9.88
CA GLY A 60 5.14 9.90 10.59
C GLY A 60 4.22 8.74 11.01
N GLU A 61 2.92 8.89 10.78
CA GLU A 61 1.91 7.86 11.06
C GLU A 61 2.14 6.56 10.27
N TRP A 62 2.90 6.62 9.16
CA TRP A 62 3.20 5.42 8.37
C TRP A 62 4.09 4.41 9.10
N LYS A 63 4.87 4.85 10.10
CA LYS A 63 5.67 3.94 10.93
C LYS A 63 4.83 2.91 11.67
N GLU A 64 3.65 3.29 12.14
CA GLU A 64 2.76 2.38 12.85
C GLU A 64 1.80 1.67 11.89
N ILE A 65 1.25 2.38 10.89
CA ILE A 65 0.21 1.80 10.02
C ILE A 65 0.76 0.74 9.08
N SER A 66 2.03 0.83 8.69
CA SER A 66 2.68 -0.12 7.77
C SER A 66 2.92 -1.50 8.42
N GLU A 67 2.93 -1.56 9.75
CA GLU A 67 3.04 -2.81 10.51
C GLU A 67 1.67 -3.49 10.71
N LYS A 68 0.58 -2.86 10.27
CA LYS A 68 -0.79 -3.40 10.38
C LYS A 68 -1.20 -4.12 9.10
N ASP A 69 -2.34 -4.80 9.18
CA ASP A 69 -2.93 -5.46 8.02
C ASP A 69 -3.49 -4.47 6.99
N ILE A 70 -3.82 -4.99 5.81
CA ILE A 70 -4.39 -4.20 4.72
C ILE A 70 -5.74 -3.54 5.07
N SER A 71 -6.49 -4.07 6.03
CA SER A 71 -7.76 -3.47 6.44
C SER A 71 -7.51 -2.15 7.18
N ALA A 72 -6.54 -2.13 8.09
CA ALA A 72 -6.12 -0.92 8.79
C ALA A 72 -5.58 0.14 7.82
N ILE A 73 -4.72 -0.26 6.87
CA ILE A 73 -4.19 0.66 5.84
C ILE A 73 -5.33 1.27 5.01
N ARG A 74 -6.29 0.46 4.56
CA ARG A 74 -7.45 0.97 3.80
C ARG A 74 -8.31 1.92 4.62
N GLU A 75 -8.51 1.63 5.91
CA GLU A 75 -9.30 2.47 6.80
C GLU A 75 -8.61 3.82 7.03
N PHE A 76 -7.31 3.80 7.32
CA PHE A 76 -6.49 4.99 7.46
C PHE A 76 -6.54 5.87 6.21
N CYS A 77 -6.35 5.27 5.03
CA CYS A 77 -6.42 5.97 3.75
C CYS A 77 -7.83 6.49 3.42
N ARG A 78 -8.89 5.77 3.81
CA ARG A 78 -10.28 6.21 3.57
C ARG A 78 -10.60 7.50 4.35
N HIS A 79 -10.23 7.56 5.63
CA HIS A 79 -10.53 8.71 6.49
C HIS A 79 -9.84 9.99 6.02
N ARG A 80 -8.65 9.88 5.43
CA ARG A 80 -7.88 11.02 4.90
C ARG A 80 -8.38 11.58 3.57
N VAL A 81 -9.22 10.83 2.84
CA VAL A 81 -9.83 11.31 1.58
C VAL A 81 -11.18 11.97 1.83
N THR A 82 -11.85 11.65 2.94
CA THR A 82 -13.18 12.17 3.29
C THR A 82 -13.17 13.42 4.18
N ASN A 83 -11.99 13.86 4.61
CA ASN A 83 -11.77 15.10 5.38
C ASN A 83 -11.01 16.11 4.51
#